data_AF-A0A2V5ZKW9-F1
#
_entry.id   AF-A0A2V5ZKW9-F1
#
_cell.length_a   1.000
_cell.length_b   1.000
_cell.length_c   1.000
_cell.angle_alpha   90.00
_cell.angle_beta   90.00
_cell.angle_gamma   90.00
#
_symmetry.space_group_name_H-M   'P 1'
#
loop_
_entity.id
_entity.type
_entity.pdbx_description
1 polymer ?
#
loop_
_entity_poly.entity_id
_entity_poly.type
_entity_poly.pdbx_seq_one_letter_code
_entity_poly.pdbx_strand_id
1 'polypeptide(L)'
;MFVVIGVAGCEKKSGEGVVIGKDYVAAVKEGEKTKDERATNHEQWIVKVRMLDNGRRIDVRADHVQWQKLRENDRVKVNYRVGKYTGTVWDSEIE
;
A
#
# COMPACT_ATOMS: atom_id res chain seq x y z
N MET A 1 29.45 18.78 9.95
CA MET A 1 28.12 19.39 9.77
C MET A 1 27.30 18.44 8.89
N PHE A 2 26.65 17.45 9.49
CA PHE A 2 25.75 16.53 8.76
C PHE A 2 24.41 17.25 8.60
N VAL A 3 24.05 17.55 7.35
CA VAL A 3 22.72 18.06 7.02
C VAL A 3 21.73 16.93 7.21
N VAL A 4 21.12 16.84 8.39
CA VAL A 4 19.92 16.04 8.60
C VAL A 4 18.78 16.83 7.96
N ILE A 5 18.63 16.69 6.64
CA ILE A 5 17.41 17.14 5.94
C ILE A 5 16.28 16.29 6.54
N GLY A 6 15.50 16.90 7.44
CA GLY A 6 14.36 16.27 8.04
C GLY A 6 13.39 15.83 6.95
N VAL A 7 13.35 14.53 6.65
CA VAL A 7 12.33 13.93 5.79
C VAL A 7 11.05 13.77 6.61
N ALA A 8 10.52 14.87 7.14
CA ALA A 8 9.18 14.96 7.69
C ALA A 8 8.20 15.36 6.58
N GLY A 9 8.24 14.63 5.46
CA GLY A 9 7.46 14.94 4.26
C GLY A 9 6.29 13.99 4.01
N CYS A 10 6.00 13.06 4.92
CA CYS A 10 4.85 12.16 4.79
C CYS A 10 3.72 12.60 5.71
N GLU A 11 2.54 12.83 5.16
CA GLU A 11 1.31 13.05 5.92
C GLU A 11 0.57 11.73 6.05
N LYS A 12 0.19 11.38 7.29
CA LYS A 12 -0.70 10.24 7.55
C LYS A 12 -2.13 10.68 7.26
N LYS A 13 -2.83 9.91 6.43
CA LYS A 13 -4.24 10.07 6.14
C LYS A 13 -4.97 8.78 6.46
N SER A 14 -6.23 8.91 6.81
CA SER A 14 -7.15 7.79 7.02
C SER A 14 -8.43 8.06 6.25
N GLY A 15 -9.06 7.01 5.75
CA GLY A 15 -10.33 7.14 5.06
C GLY A 15 -11.01 5.80 4.84
N GLU A 16 -12.30 5.85 4.59
CA GLU A 16 -13.08 4.68 4.19
C GLU A 16 -12.90 4.42 2.70
N GLY A 17 -12.81 3.14 2.35
CA GLY A 17 -12.73 2.68 0.98
C GLY A 17 -13.50 1.39 0.78
N VAL A 18 -13.73 1.05 -0.47
CA VAL A 18 -14.35 -0.21 -0.88
C VAL A 18 -13.31 -1.06 -1.58
N VAL A 19 -13.22 -2.33 -1.20
CA VAL A 19 -12.36 -3.30 -1.87
C VAL A 19 -12.92 -3.52 -3.28
N ILE A 20 -12.13 -3.19 -4.28
CA ILE A 20 -12.50 -3.35 -5.70
C ILE A 20 -11.78 -4.53 -6.36
N GLY A 21 -10.88 -5.18 -5.64
CA GLY A 21 -10.15 -6.33 -6.14
C GLY A 21 -9.01 -6.73 -5.22
N LYS A 22 -8.38 -7.84 -5.56
CA LYS A 22 -7.23 -8.39 -4.86
C LYS A 22 -6.16 -8.82 -5.85
N ASP A 23 -4.92 -8.72 -5.43
CA ASP A 23 -3.76 -9.17 -6.19
C ASP A 23 -2.82 -9.96 -5.28
N TYR A 24 -2.04 -10.85 -5.88
CA TYR A 24 -1.00 -11.59 -5.20
C TYR A 24 0.26 -11.57 -6.05
N VAL A 25 1.34 -11.06 -5.46
CA VAL A 25 2.66 -11.05 -6.08
C VAL A 25 3.49 -12.11 -5.36
N ALA A 26 3.74 -13.23 -6.06
CA ALA A 26 4.64 -14.26 -5.57
C ALA A 26 6.07 -13.73 -5.48
N ALA A 27 6.84 -14.22 -4.50
CA ALA A 27 8.28 -14.00 -4.47
C ALA A 27 8.92 -14.53 -5.77
N VAL A 28 9.77 -13.72 -6.40
CA VAL A 28 10.55 -14.16 -7.56
C VAL A 28 11.63 -15.10 -7.04
N LYS A 29 11.81 -16.27 -7.69
CA LYS A 29 12.83 -17.25 -7.27
C LYS A 29 14.22 -16.61 -7.27
N GLU A 30 14.98 -16.89 -6.22
CA GLU A 30 16.35 -16.42 -5.97
C GLU A 30 17.24 -16.63 -7.22
N GLY A 31 17.49 -15.57 -7.98
CA GLY A 31 18.25 -15.63 -9.24
C GLY A 31 17.92 -14.53 -10.26
N GLU A 32 16.70 -14.00 -10.26
CA GLU A 32 16.37 -12.82 -11.08
C GLU A 32 16.69 -11.54 -10.32
N LYS A 33 17.72 -10.82 -10.80
CA LYS A 33 18.07 -9.49 -10.30
C LYS A 33 16.98 -8.51 -10.71
N THR A 34 15.97 -8.32 -9.86
CA THR A 34 15.00 -7.25 -10.05
C THR A 34 15.73 -5.92 -10.07
N LYS A 35 15.61 -5.15 -11.16
CA LYS A 35 16.29 -3.85 -11.36
C LYS A 35 15.85 -2.78 -10.36
N ASP A 36 14.74 -3.00 -9.66
CA ASP A 36 14.20 -2.12 -8.63
C ASP A 36 14.56 -2.65 -7.24
N GLU A 37 15.49 -1.97 -6.57
CA GLU A 37 15.88 -2.22 -5.17
C GLU A 37 14.69 -2.05 -4.19
N ARG A 38 13.60 -1.41 -4.64
CA ARG A 38 12.33 -1.27 -3.92
C ARG A 38 11.38 -2.46 -4.06
N ALA A 39 11.62 -3.34 -5.03
CA ALA A 39 10.81 -4.54 -5.22
C ALA A 39 11.27 -5.60 -4.22
N THR A 40 10.61 -5.64 -3.06
CA THR A 40 10.83 -6.66 -2.04
C THR A 40 10.67 -8.05 -2.68
N ASN A 41 11.71 -8.88 -2.60
CA ASN A 41 11.75 -10.25 -3.13
C ASN A 41 10.87 -11.25 -2.34
N HIS A 42 9.92 -10.75 -1.55
CA HIS A 42 9.05 -11.56 -0.70
C HIS A 42 7.61 -11.51 -1.22
N GLU A 43 6.82 -12.51 -0.86
CA GLU A 43 5.40 -12.59 -1.22
C GLU A 43 4.63 -11.36 -0.72
N GLN A 44 3.73 -10.83 -1.55
CA GLN A 44 2.90 -9.68 -1.20
C GLN A 44 1.43 -9.97 -1.50
N TRP A 45 0.59 -9.79 -0.48
CA TRP A 45 -0.87 -9.85 -0.60
C TRP A 45 -1.39 -8.42 -0.71
N ILE A 46 -1.93 -8.07 -1.87
CA ILE A 46 -2.33 -6.70 -2.21
C ILE A 46 -3.85 -6.64 -2.28
N VAL A 47 -4.45 -5.68 -1.58
CA VAL A 47 -5.87 -5.36 -1.65
C VAL A 47 -6.01 -4.05 -2.43
N LYS A 48 -6.76 -4.07 -3.52
CA LYS A 48 -7.06 -2.85 -4.29
C LYS A 48 -8.27 -2.19 -3.68
N VAL A 49 -8.08 -1.01 -3.10
CA VAL A 49 -9.13 -0.26 -2.44
C VAL A 49 -9.43 1.01 -3.23
N ARG A 50 -10.72 1.28 -3.47
CA ARG A 50 -11.19 2.56 -3.97
C ARG A 50 -11.68 3.39 -2.79
N MET A 51 -10.97 4.47 -2.49
CA MET A 51 -11.34 5.39 -1.43
C MET A 51 -12.68 6.07 -1.76
N LEU A 52 -13.56 6.19 -0.76
CA LEU A 52 -14.90 6.77 -0.93
C LEU A 52 -14.88 8.30 -0.96
N ASP A 53 -13.89 8.92 -0.32
CA ASP A 53 -13.75 10.38 -0.21
C ASP A 53 -13.44 11.04 -1.56
N ASN A 54 -12.48 10.50 -2.30
CA ASN A 54 -11.90 11.11 -3.49
C ASN A 54 -11.91 10.16 -4.71
N GLY A 55 -12.40 8.93 -4.55
CA GLY A 55 -12.46 7.92 -5.61
C GLY A 55 -11.10 7.33 -6.01
N ARG A 56 -10.01 7.72 -5.33
CA ARG A 56 -8.65 7.27 -5.62
C ARG A 56 -8.50 5.78 -5.35
N ARG A 57 -7.77 5.10 -6.22
CA ARG A 57 -7.41 3.70 -6.03
C ARG A 57 -6.06 3.62 -5.33
N ILE A 58 -5.99 2.84 -4.26
CA ILE A 58 -4.79 2.60 -3.47
C ILE A 58 -4.60 1.10 -3.37
N ASP A 59 -3.38 0.66 -3.64
CA ASP A 59 -2.97 -0.73 -3.47
C ASP A 59 -2.41 -0.88 -2.05
N VAL A 60 -3.15 -1.60 -1.20
CA VAL A 60 -2.85 -1.73 0.22
C VAL A 60 -2.25 -3.10 0.47
N ARG A 61 -1.08 -3.15 1.11
CA ARG A 61 -0.50 -4.41 1.56
C ARG A 61 -1.27 -4.88 2.80
N ALA A 62 -1.71 -6.13 2.78
CA ALA A 62 -2.38 -6.77 3.89
C ALA A 62 -1.65 -8.06 4.27
N ASP A 63 -1.85 -8.55 5.49
CA ASP A 63 -1.45 -9.90 5.81
C ASP A 63 -2.32 -10.93 5.07
N HIS A 64 -1.79 -12.15 4.92
CA HIS A 64 -2.48 -13.22 4.20
C HIS A 64 -3.88 -13.52 4.77
N VAL A 65 -4.05 -13.45 6.10
CA VAL A 65 -5.31 -13.80 6.76
C VAL A 65 -6.37 -12.73 6.51
N GLN A 66 -6.01 -11.45 6.64
CA GLN A 66 -6.85 -10.32 6.29
C GLN A 66 -7.20 -10.36 4.80
N TRP A 67 -6.21 -10.56 3.92
CA TRP A 67 -6.41 -10.64 2.48
C TRP A 67 -7.39 -11.76 2.10
N GLN A 68 -7.33 -12.93 2.74
CA GLN A 68 -8.30 -13.99 2.48
C GLN A 68 -9.72 -13.64 2.94
N LYS A 69 -9.86 -12.97 4.10
CA LYS A 69 -11.17 -12.65 4.70
C LYS A 69 -11.94 -11.60 3.92
N LEU A 70 -11.26 -10.60 3.37
CA LEU A 70 -11.89 -9.50 2.63
C LEU A 70 -12.62 -10.01 1.38
N ARG A 71 -13.68 -9.36 0.94
CA ARG A 71 -14.36 -9.65 -0.32
C ARG A 71 -14.43 -8.41 -1.18
N GLU A 72 -14.61 -8.60 -2.48
CA GLU A 72 -14.93 -7.46 -3.35
C GLU A 72 -16.24 -6.82 -2.91
N ASN A 73 -16.27 -5.50 -2.89
CA ASN A 73 -17.32 -4.64 -2.33
C ASN A 73 -17.35 -4.51 -0.80
N ASP A 74 -16.43 -5.15 -0.05
CA ASP A 74 -16.31 -4.89 1.39
C ASP A 74 -15.85 -3.47 1.66
N ARG A 75 -16.43 -2.83 2.67
CA ARG A 75 -15.98 -1.54 3.19
C ARG A 75 -14.87 -1.75 4.19
N VAL A 76 -13.76 -1.04 3.99
CA VAL A 76 -12.58 -1.10 4.83
C VAL A 76 -12.11 0.31 5.16
N LYS A 77 -11.51 0.47 6.35
CA LYS A 77 -10.81 1.69 6.71
C LYS A 77 -9.34 1.53 6.37
N VAL A 78 -8.81 2.45 5.59
CA VAL A 78 -7.42 2.42 5.14
C VAL A 78 -6.67 3.59 5.76
N ASN A 79 -5.56 3.28 6.41
CA ASN A 79 -4.58 4.24 6.87
C ASN A 79 -3.44 4.27 5.86
N TYR A 80 -3.09 5.44 5.33
CA TYR A 80 -2.04 5.54 4.32
C TYR A 80 -1.19 6.80 4.51
N ARG A 81 0.09 6.71 4.15
CA ARG A 81 1.04 7.82 4.15
C ARG A 81 1.20 8.35 2.75
N VAL A 82 0.95 9.64 2.59
CA VAL A 82 1.18 10.33 1.31
C VAL A 82 2.31 11.32 1.45
N GLY A 83 3.18 11.37 0.44
CA GLY A 83 4.19 12.39 0.29
C GLY A 83 3.50 13.74 0.12
N LYS A 84 3.74 14.66 1.05
CA LYS A 84 3.12 15.99 1.12
C LYS A 84 3.19 16.78 -0.19
N TYR A 85 4.28 16.61 -0.94
CA TYR A 85 4.55 17.38 -2.16
C TYR A 85 4.33 16.58 -3.45
N THR A 86 4.41 15.25 -3.40
CA THR A 86 4.32 14.40 -4.59
C THR A 86 2.96 13.72 -4.75
N GLY A 87 2.15 13.68 -3.68
CA GLY A 87 0.92 12.91 -3.65
C GLY A 87 1.13 11.40 -3.68
N THR A 88 2.38 10.91 -3.68
CA THR A 88 2.74 9.48 -3.75
C THR A 88 2.36 8.78 -2.46
N VAL A 89 1.69 7.63 -2.54
CA VAL A 89 1.45 6.77 -1.37
C VAL A 89 2.74 6.01 -1.06
N TRP A 90 3.28 6.20 0.14
CA TRP A 90 4.52 5.57 0.59
C TRP A 90 4.29 4.31 1.40
N ASP A 91 3.18 4.26 2.13
CA ASP A 91 2.84 3.18 3.05
C ASP A 91 1.32 3.14 3.24
N SER A 92 0.75 1.97 3.44
CA SER A 92 -0.70 1.81 3.57
C SER A 92 -1.04 0.50 4.25
N GLU A 93 -2.01 0.55 5.16
CA GLU A 93 -2.47 -0.56 5.98
C GLU A 93 -4.00 -0.50 6.17
N ILE A 94 -4.62 -1.67 6.35
CA ILE A 94 -6.04 -1.80 6.68
C ILE A 94 -6.17 -1.85 8.20
N GLU A 95 -7.03 -0.99 8.76
CA GLU A 95 -7.35 -0.95 10.20
C GLU A 95 -8.38 -2.03 10.60
#